data_AF-A0A2E7XKD3-F1
#
_entry.id   AF-A0A2E7XKD3-F1
#
_cell.length_a   1.000
_cell.length_b   1.000
_cell.length_c   1.000
_cell.angle_alpha   90.00
_cell.angle_beta   90.00
_cell.angle_gamma   90.00
#
_symmetry.space_group_name_H-M   'P 1'
#
loop_
_entity.id
_entity.type
_entity.pdbx_description
1 polymer ?
#
loop_
_entity_poly.entity_id
_entity_poly.type
_entity_poly.pdbx_seq_one_letter_code
_entity_poly.pdbx_strand_id
1 'polypeptide(L)'
;MKYLGSLVTTLKKDKDEVDWHAELADVAALIEALCADREEEWSNMLHHEDLLIAVNQSMVKTDHPLTDGDQVTFFPPMVGG
;
A
#
# COMPACT_ATOMS: atom_id res chain seq x y z
N MET A 1 2.95 3.07 7.71
CA MET A 1 1.94 2.68 6.71
C MET A 1 0.71 2.05 7.35
N LYS A 2 -0.47 2.12 6.72
CA LYS A 2 -1.72 1.56 7.23
C LYS A 2 -2.50 0.79 6.15
N TYR A 3 -3.27 -0.20 6.57
CA TYR A 3 -4.20 -0.95 5.74
C TYR A 3 -5.61 -0.82 6.33
N LEU A 4 -6.62 -0.72 5.48
CA LEU A 4 -8.01 -0.53 5.93
C LEU A 4 -8.97 -1.52 5.26
N GLY A 5 -10.18 -1.65 5.81
CA GLY A 5 -11.23 -2.49 5.24
C GLY A 5 -10.85 -3.98 5.17
N SER A 6 -11.19 -4.63 4.05
CA SER A 6 -10.88 -6.05 3.83
C SER A 6 -9.39 -6.37 3.76
N LEU A 7 -8.52 -5.40 3.48
CA LEU A 7 -7.07 -5.61 3.55
C LEU A 7 -6.64 -6.04 4.95
N VAL A 8 -7.23 -5.48 6.01
CA VAL A 8 -6.87 -5.84 7.39
C VAL A 8 -7.20 -7.29 7.69
N THR A 9 -8.36 -7.76 7.23
CA THR A 9 -8.79 -9.15 7.46
C THR A 9 -7.96 -10.14 6.67
N THR A 10 -7.62 -9.80 5.42
CA THR A 10 -6.88 -10.67 4.52
C THR A 10 -5.41 -10.71 4.89
N LEU A 11 -4.78 -9.55 5.04
CA LEU A 11 -3.36 -9.42 5.40
C LEU A 11 -3.11 -9.70 6.90
N LYS A 12 -4.18 -9.86 7.70
CA LYS A 12 -4.16 -10.03 9.16
C LYS A 12 -3.33 -8.97 9.89
N LYS A 13 -3.28 -7.77 9.32
CA LYS A 13 -2.42 -6.66 9.75
C LYS A 13 -3.05 -5.33 9.34
N ASP A 14 -3.16 -4.39 10.28
CA ASP A 14 -3.76 -3.06 10.06
C ASP A 14 -2.73 -1.93 9.91
N LYS A 15 -1.50 -2.16 10.38
CA LYS A 15 -0.40 -1.19 10.28
C LYS A 15 0.91 -1.89 9.98
N ASP A 16 1.78 -1.22 9.22
CA ASP A 16 3.17 -1.62 9.03
C ASP A 16 4.14 -0.46 9.14
N GLU A 17 5.39 -0.78 9.46
CA GLU A 17 6.52 0.13 9.41
C GLU A 17 7.56 -0.46 8.46
N VAL A 18 8.03 0.36 7.54
CA VAL A 18 9.03 0.01 6.53
C VAL A 18 10.13 1.04 6.67
N ASP A 19 11.37 0.57 6.78
CA ASP A 19 12.53 1.46 6.82
C ASP A 19 12.68 2.18 5.47
N TRP A 20 12.90 3.48 5.52
CA TRP A 20 13.04 4.28 4.32
C TRP A 20 14.35 3.94 3.59
N HIS A 21 14.26 3.65 2.29
CA HIS A 21 15.38 3.36 1.41
C HIS A 21 15.20 4.07 0.07
N ALA A 22 16.30 4.42 -0.61
CA ALA A 22 16.27 5.18 -1.87
C ALA A 22 15.54 4.45 -3.02
N GLU A 23 15.37 3.13 -2.90
CA GLU A 23 14.62 2.31 -3.86
C GLU A 23 13.11 2.50 -3.73
N LEU A 24 12.62 3.01 -2.58
CA LEU A 24 11.21 3.33 -2.33
C LEU A 24 10.85 4.74 -2.87
N ALA A 25 11.23 5.03 -4.11
CA ALA A 25 11.12 6.37 -4.69
C ALA A 25 9.66 6.82 -4.88
N ASP A 26 8.74 5.87 -5.08
CA ASP A 26 7.32 6.11 -5.29
C ASP A 26 6.45 4.99 -4.69
N VAL A 27 5.15 5.18 -4.77
CA VAL A 27 4.17 4.22 -4.24
C VAL A 27 4.25 2.85 -4.94
N ALA A 28 4.53 2.81 -6.24
CA ALA A 28 4.67 1.56 -6.98
C ALA A 28 5.87 0.75 -6.48
N ALA A 29 7.02 1.38 -6.30
CA ALA A 29 8.21 0.75 -5.75
C ALA A 29 7.98 0.24 -4.32
N LEU A 30 7.20 0.98 -3.52
CA LEU A 30 6.78 0.51 -2.19
C LEU A 30 5.91 -0.75 -2.27
N ILE A 31 4.95 -0.82 -3.19
CA ILE A 31 4.13 -2.02 -3.37
C ILE A 31 5.00 -3.22 -3.76
N GLU A 32 5.91 -3.06 -4.73
CA GLU A 32 6.82 -4.13 -5.14
C GLU A 32 7.70 -4.62 -3.98
N ALA A 33 8.24 -3.70 -3.18
CA ALA A 33 9.04 -4.05 -2.01
C ALA A 33 8.23 -4.82 -0.95
N LEU A 34 6.95 -4.46 -0.76
CA LEU A 34 6.07 -5.20 0.15
C LEU A 34 5.75 -6.60 -0.38
N CYS A 35 5.59 -6.76 -1.69
CA CYS A 35 5.29 -8.03 -2.32
C CYS A 35 6.51 -8.96 -2.39
N ALA A 36 7.73 -8.42 -2.46
CA ALA A 36 8.95 -9.21 -2.65
C ALA A 36 9.21 -10.24 -1.53
N ASP A 37 8.95 -9.86 -0.27
CA ASP A 37 9.23 -10.69 0.91
C ASP A 37 7.97 -11.32 1.54
N ARG A 38 6.81 -11.24 0.88
CA ARG A 38 5.51 -11.62 1.47
C ARG A 38 4.77 -12.65 0.63
N GLU A 39 3.77 -13.26 1.26
CA GLU A 39 2.92 -14.29 0.66
C GLU A 39 2.20 -13.77 -0.59
N GLU A 40 1.88 -14.67 -1.52
CA GLU A 40 1.22 -14.37 -2.80
C GLU A 40 -0.07 -13.53 -2.66
N GLU A 41 -0.77 -13.69 -1.53
CA GLU A 41 -1.99 -12.94 -1.20
C GLU A 41 -1.74 -11.42 -1.07
N TRP A 42 -0.56 -11.01 -0.62
CA TRP A 42 -0.16 -9.60 -0.59
C TRP A 42 -0.08 -9.01 -2.00
N SER A 43 0.58 -9.73 -2.90
CA SER A 43 0.71 -9.35 -4.31
C SER A 43 -0.67 -9.26 -4.98
N ASN A 44 -1.54 -10.25 -4.75
CA ASN A 44 -2.89 -10.26 -5.31
C ASN A 44 -3.74 -9.05 -4.86
N MET A 45 -3.61 -8.62 -3.60
CA MET A 45 -4.36 -7.46 -3.12
C MET A 45 -3.75 -6.12 -3.50
N LEU A 46 -2.42 -5.98 -3.41
CA LEU A 46 -1.74 -4.70 -3.63
C LEU A 46 -1.51 -4.39 -5.11
N HIS A 47 -1.57 -5.39 -6.00
CA HIS A 47 -1.58 -5.18 -7.46
C HIS A 47 -2.98 -5.10 -8.07
N HIS A 48 -4.03 -5.05 -7.24
CA HIS A 48 -5.38 -4.90 -7.74
C HIS A 48 -5.55 -3.54 -8.45
N GLU A 49 -6.13 -3.52 -9.64
CA GLU A 49 -6.27 -2.31 -10.46
C GLU A 49 -7.07 -1.19 -9.77
N ASP A 50 -8.11 -1.57 -9.03
CA ASP A 50 -8.94 -0.66 -8.23
C ASP A 50 -8.43 -0.39 -6.81
N LEU A 51 -7.18 -0.77 -6.48
CA LEU A 51 -6.61 -0.44 -5.18
C LEU A 51 -6.52 1.08 -5.01
N LEU A 52 -7.04 1.57 -3.88
CA LEU A 52 -7.04 2.98 -3.55
C LEU A 52 -5.90 3.28 -2.58
N ILE A 53 -5.17 4.38 -2.84
CA ILE A 53 -3.96 4.73 -2.09
C ILE A 53 -4.05 6.19 -1.65
N ALA A 54 -3.68 6.45 -0.39
CA ALA A 54 -3.54 7.79 0.12
C ALA A 54 -2.15 8.01 0.74
N VAL A 55 -1.54 9.13 0.41
CA VAL A 55 -0.29 9.62 1.03
C VAL A 55 -0.62 10.90 1.78
N ASN A 56 -0.29 10.95 3.07
CA ASN A 56 -0.60 12.09 3.94
C ASN A 56 -2.06 12.55 3.85
N GLN A 57 -2.99 11.58 3.90
CA GLN A 57 -4.44 11.79 3.83
C GLN A 57 -4.97 12.30 2.47
N SER A 58 -4.13 12.34 1.43
CA SER A 58 -4.52 12.73 0.07
C SER A 58 -4.53 11.50 -0.84
N MET A 59 -5.60 11.32 -1.62
CA MET A 59 -5.69 10.23 -2.60
C MET A 59 -4.69 10.46 -3.73
N VAL A 60 -3.86 9.46 -4.00
CA VAL A 60 -2.80 9.51 -5.01
C VAL A 60 -2.79 8.26 -5.87
N LYS A 61 -2.06 8.33 -6.97
CA LYS A 61 -1.79 7.19 -7.85
C LYS A 61 -0.49 6.50 -7.45
N THR A 62 -0.23 5.35 -8.05
CA THR A 62 0.97 4.53 -7.80
C THR A 62 2.27 5.21 -8.26
N ASP A 63 2.22 6.16 -9.18
CA ASP A 63 3.36 6.97 -9.64
C ASP A 63 3.70 8.15 -8.70
N HIS A 64 2.98 8.30 -7.59
CA HIS A 64 3.24 9.37 -6.64
C HIS A 64 4.58 9.17 -5.92
N PRO A 65 5.49 10.16 -5.96
CA PRO A 65 6.77 10.06 -5.28
C PRO A 65 6.58 10.03 -3.76
N LEU A 66 7.39 9.23 -3.08
CA LEU A 66 7.39 9.14 -1.63
C LEU A 66 8.61 9.85 -1.05
N THR A 67 8.48 10.26 0.19
CA THR A 67 9.56 10.83 1.00
C THR A 67 9.58 10.20 2.38
N ASP A 68 10.74 10.25 3.03
CA ASP A 68 10.89 9.76 4.40
C ASP A 68 9.92 10.49 5.34
N GLY A 69 9.23 9.72 6.18
CA GLY A 69 8.18 10.21 7.07
C GLY A 69 6.77 10.24 6.50
N ASP A 70 6.57 9.94 5.21
CA ASP A 70 5.23 9.93 4.61
C ASP A 70 4.33 8.84 5.18
N GLN A 71 3.05 9.20 5.40
CA GLN A 71 2.04 8.24 5.83
C GLN A 71 1.26 7.70 4.64
N VAL A 72 1.63 6.48 4.22
CA VAL A 72 0.91 5.73 3.19
C VAL A 72 -0.23 4.91 3.79
N THR A 73 -1.41 4.96 3.18
CA THR A 73 -2.58 4.16 3.54
C THR A 73 -3.15 3.47 2.31
N PHE A 74 -3.37 2.15 2.41
CA PHE A 74 -4.02 1.35 1.38
C PHE A 74 -5.47 1.05 1.75
N PHE A 75 -6.35 1.18 0.77
CA PHE A 75 -7.76 0.85 0.87
C PHE A 75 -8.11 -0.18 -0.20
N PRO A 76 -8.93 -1.19 0.14
CA PRO A 76 -9.39 -2.15 -0.85
C PRO A 76 -10.23 -1.43 -1.92
N PRO A 77 -10.43 -2.07 -3.08
CA PRO A 77 -11.41 -1.63 -4.06
C PRO A 77 -12.73 -1.32 -3.37
N MET A 78 -13.29 -0.14 -3.63
CA MET A 78 -14.67 0.14 -3.20
C MET A 78 -15.60 -0.72 -4.04
N VAL A 79 -15.93 -1.91 -3.54
CA VAL A 79 -17.08 -2.66 -4.03
C VAL A 79 -18.29 -1.84 -3.61
N GLY A 80 -18.87 -1.09 -4.55
CA GLY A 80 -20.17 -0.48 -4.37
C GLY A 80 -21.16 -1.56 -3.96
N GLY A 81 -21.92 -1.31 -2.90
CA GLY A 81 -23.01 -2.20 -2.47
C GLY A 81 -24.09 -2.37 -3.53
#